data_AF-A0A131YRX4-F1
#
_entry.id   AF-A0A131YRX4-F1
#
_cell.length_a   1.000
_cell.length_b   1.000
_cell.length_c   1.000
_cell.angle_alpha   90.00
_cell.angle_beta   90.00
_cell.angle_gamma   90.00
#
_symmetry.space_group_name_H-M   'P 1'
#
loop_
_entity.id
_entity.type
_entity.pdbx_description
1 polymer ?
#
loop_
_entity_poly.entity_id
_entity_poly.type
_entity_poly.pdbx_seq_one_letter_code
_entity_poly.pdbx_strand_id
1 'polypeptide(L)'
;MKSFGTLLILFLVLIIADSIALECKRRKTSCLAKDVCKAFNGKTYENCFHGVCCNTRKRNACSLFRGKCVSAKKDKKGCQQLKNASHSCGKNKICCIGNAKLE
;
A
#
# COMPACT_ATOMS: atom_id res chain seq x y z
N MET A 1 -20.07 -8.28 40.93
CA MET A 1 -20.59 -8.51 39.56
C MET A 1 -20.28 -7.30 38.68
N LYS A 2 -19.08 -7.22 38.07
CA LYS A 2 -18.65 -5.99 37.33
C LYS A 2 -17.64 -6.26 36.20
N SER A 3 -17.58 -7.49 35.67
CA SER A 3 -16.61 -7.91 34.64
C SER A 3 -17.20 -8.53 33.38
N PHE A 4 -18.49 -8.90 33.36
CA PHE A 4 -19.08 -9.55 32.18
C PHE A 4 -19.45 -8.55 31.07
N GLY A 5 -19.93 -7.35 31.44
CA GLY A 5 -20.33 -6.32 30.47
C GLY A 5 -19.13 -5.76 29.69
N THR A 6 -17.99 -5.55 30.35
CA THR A 6 -16.78 -5.02 29.72
C THR A 6 -16.17 -5.99 28.73
N LEU A 7 -16.21 -7.30 29.05
CA LEU A 7 -15.75 -8.36 28.15
C LEU A 7 -16.62 -8.41 26.89
N LEU A 8 -17.95 -8.33 27.06
CA LEU A 8 -18.92 -8.35 25.95
C LEU A 8 -18.72 -7.14 25.01
N ILE A 9 -18.47 -5.95 25.56
CA ILE A 9 -18.19 -4.73 24.79
C ILE A 9 -16.87 -4.87 24.03
N LEU A 10 -15.81 -5.41 24.65
CA LEU A 10 -14.54 -5.70 23.99
C LEU A 10 -14.71 -6.70 22.84
N PHE A 11 -15.51 -7.75 23.03
CA PHE A 11 -15.84 -8.71 21.97
C PHE A 11 -16.59 -8.06 20.81
N LEU A 12 -17.55 -7.18 21.09
CA LEU A 12 -18.26 -6.44 20.04
C LEU A 12 -17.33 -5.52 19.26
N VAL A 13 -16.42 -4.80 19.92
CA VAL A 13 -15.41 -3.95 19.26
C VAL A 13 -14.46 -4.77 18.38
N LEU A 14 -14.03 -5.94 18.84
CA LEU A 14 -13.19 -6.85 18.05
C LEU A 14 -13.93 -7.40 16.83
N ILE A 15 -15.19 -7.80 16.97
CA ILE A 15 -16.03 -8.28 15.86
C ILE A 15 -16.24 -7.17 14.81
N ILE A 16 -16.44 -5.93 15.25
CA ILE A 16 -16.55 -4.77 14.35
C ILE A 16 -15.21 -4.53 13.63
N ALA A 17 -14.08 -4.65 14.32
CA ALA A 17 -12.75 -4.49 13.71
C ALA A 17 -12.46 -5.56 12.63
N ASP A 18 -12.82 -6.82 12.87
CA ASP A 18 -12.65 -7.91 11.90
C ASP A 18 -13.58 -7.79 10.69
N SER A 19 -14.78 -7.23 10.86
CA SER A 19 -15.72 -7.02 9.75
C SER A 19 -15.33 -5.83 8.86
N ILE A 20 -14.66 -4.80 9.40
CA ILE A 20 -14.05 -3.71 8.61
C ILE A 20 -12.93 -4.25 7.70
N ALA A 21 -12.22 -5.30 8.13
CA ALA A 21 -11.21 -5.96 7.30
C ALA A 21 -11.79 -6.74 6.09
N LEU A 22 -13.11 -6.93 6.03
CA LEU A 22 -13.82 -7.79 5.07
C LEU A 22 -14.68 -7.06 4.05
N GLU A 23 -14.74 -5.72 4.03
CA GLU A 23 -15.54 -5.00 3.02
C GLU A 23 -15.07 -5.29 1.59
N CYS A 24 -13.77 -5.48 1.40
CA CYS A 24 -13.22 -5.71 0.07
C CYS A 24 -13.08 -7.20 -0.21
N LYS A 25 -14.07 -7.78 -0.90
CA LYS A 25 -14.11 -9.20 -1.31
C LYS A 25 -12.91 -9.66 -2.14
N ARG A 26 -12.20 -8.73 -2.80
CA ARG A 26 -11.02 -9.07 -3.62
C ARG A 26 -9.76 -9.21 -2.76
N ARG A 27 -8.96 -10.23 -3.05
CA ARG A 27 -7.62 -10.33 -2.45
C ARG A 27 -6.75 -9.15 -2.88
N LYS A 28 -5.95 -8.63 -1.93
CA LYS A 28 -5.01 -7.50 -2.11
C LYS A 28 -5.70 -6.16 -2.44
N THR A 29 -6.93 -5.99 -2.01
CA THR A 29 -7.61 -4.69 -1.99
C THR A 29 -7.80 -4.21 -0.56
N SER A 30 -7.65 -2.92 -0.33
CA SER A 30 -7.90 -2.27 0.95
C SER A 30 -8.90 -1.14 0.75
N CYS A 31 -9.76 -0.90 1.72
CA CYS A 31 -10.67 0.25 1.69
C CYS A 31 -9.84 1.53 1.86
N LEU A 32 -9.83 2.39 0.84
CA LEU A 32 -9.13 3.67 0.84
C LEU A 32 -10.06 4.76 0.29
N ALA A 33 -9.85 6.00 0.70
CA ALA A 33 -10.46 7.14 0.02
C ALA A 33 -10.09 7.12 -1.48
N LYS A 34 -11.02 7.53 -2.34
CA LYS A 34 -10.85 7.47 -3.81
C LYS A 34 -9.63 8.26 -4.27
N ASP A 35 -9.40 9.44 -3.70
CA ASP A 35 -8.25 10.30 -4.02
C ASP A 35 -6.93 9.68 -3.60
N VAL A 36 -6.90 9.02 -2.43
CA VAL A 36 -5.74 8.28 -1.94
C VAL A 36 -5.44 7.09 -2.86
N CYS A 37 -6.48 6.34 -3.26
CA CYS A 37 -6.32 5.25 -4.23
C CYS A 37 -5.76 5.76 -5.56
N LYS A 38 -6.27 6.89 -6.07
CA LYS A 38 -5.79 7.54 -7.29
C LYS A 38 -4.35 8.02 -7.16
N ALA A 39 -3.97 8.60 -6.02
CA ALA A 39 -2.59 9.03 -5.73
C ALA A 39 -1.61 7.85 -5.75
N PHE A 40 -2.04 6.67 -5.28
CA PHE A 40 -1.26 5.44 -5.40
C PHE A 40 -1.35 4.78 -6.78
N ASN A 41 -2.00 5.40 -7.77
CA ASN A 41 -2.33 4.83 -9.08
C ASN A 41 -2.94 3.42 -8.95
N GLY A 42 -3.74 3.24 -7.91
CA GLY A 42 -4.43 2.00 -7.58
C GLY A 42 -5.62 1.78 -8.49
N LYS A 43 -6.04 0.52 -8.62
CA LYS A 43 -7.30 0.19 -9.29
C LYS A 43 -8.42 0.20 -8.27
N THR A 44 -9.46 1.00 -8.52
CA THR A 44 -10.69 1.01 -7.74
C THR A 44 -11.62 -0.11 -8.20
N TYR A 45 -12.34 -0.71 -7.26
CA TYR A 45 -13.34 -1.73 -7.53
C TYR A 45 -14.68 -1.30 -6.93
N GLU A 46 -15.06 -1.93 -5.84
CA GLU A 46 -16.33 -1.71 -5.14
C GLU A 46 -16.19 -0.56 -4.14
N ASN A 47 -17.32 0.00 -3.71
CA ASN A 47 -17.34 0.96 -2.63
C ASN A 47 -17.21 0.24 -1.28
N CYS A 48 -16.63 0.93 -0.31
CA CYS A 48 -16.55 0.52 1.09
C CYS A 48 -16.95 1.71 1.97
N PHE A 49 -17.10 1.49 3.28
CA PHE A 49 -17.80 2.37 4.22
C PHE A 49 -17.37 3.83 4.16
N HIS A 50 -16.07 4.09 3.93
CA HIS A 50 -15.51 5.44 3.76
C HIS A 50 -14.74 5.65 2.43
N GLY A 51 -14.99 4.85 1.40
CA GLY A 51 -14.30 5.04 0.13
C GLY A 51 -14.49 3.92 -0.88
N VAL A 52 -13.38 3.44 -1.42
CA VAL A 52 -13.32 2.42 -2.46
C VAL A 52 -12.34 1.33 -2.10
N CYS A 53 -12.70 0.10 -2.42
CA CYS A 53 -11.79 -1.03 -2.43
C CYS A 53 -10.72 -0.80 -3.49
N CYS A 54 -9.54 -0.44 -3.02
CA CYS A 54 -8.41 -0.07 -3.85
C CYS A 54 -7.39 -1.20 -3.86
N ASN A 55 -7.08 -1.70 -5.06
CA ASN A 55 -5.86 -2.45 -5.26
C ASN A 55 -4.76 -1.44 -5.55
N THR A 56 -4.11 -0.97 -4.48
CA THR A 56 -2.82 -0.33 -4.64
C THR A 56 -1.88 -1.41 -5.13
N ARG A 57 -1.60 -1.43 -6.44
CA ARG A 57 -0.47 -2.21 -6.93
C ARG A 57 0.69 -1.72 -6.09
N LYS A 58 1.36 -2.63 -5.37
CA LYS A 58 2.59 -2.35 -4.60
C LYS A 58 3.66 -1.61 -5.42
N ARG A 59 3.44 -1.37 -6.73
CA ARG A 59 4.33 -0.82 -7.74
C ARG A 59 4.75 0.63 -7.60
N ASN A 60 4.16 1.40 -6.69
CA ASN A 60 4.38 2.85 -6.66
C ASN A 60 5.03 3.37 -5.38
N ALA A 61 5.48 2.49 -4.47
CA ALA A 61 6.24 2.95 -3.31
C ALA A 61 7.44 3.80 -3.75
N CYS A 62 8.10 3.43 -4.85
CA CYS A 62 9.21 4.22 -5.38
C CYS A 62 8.81 5.62 -5.83
N SER A 63 7.67 5.75 -6.50
CA SER A 63 7.16 7.03 -6.99
C SER A 63 6.77 8.00 -5.88
N LEU A 64 6.33 7.49 -4.71
CA LEU A 64 6.01 8.32 -3.54
C LEU A 64 7.23 9.08 -3.02
N PHE A 65 8.40 8.43 -3.05
CA PHE A 65 9.66 9.06 -2.64
C PHE A 65 10.36 9.81 -3.78
N ARG A 66 9.60 10.17 -4.84
CA ARG A 66 10.12 10.76 -6.09
C ARG A 66 11.23 9.93 -6.76
N GLY A 67 11.25 8.63 -6.48
CA GLY A 67 12.21 7.69 -7.06
C GLY A 67 11.73 7.12 -8.39
N LYS A 68 12.69 6.61 -9.18
CA LYS A 68 12.43 5.83 -10.39
C LYS A 68 12.88 4.38 -10.22
N CYS A 69 12.12 3.47 -10.83
CA CYS A 69 12.46 2.06 -10.86
C CYS A 69 13.47 1.78 -11.97
N VAL A 70 14.72 1.51 -11.60
CA VAL A 70 15.83 1.24 -12.52
C VAL A 70 16.26 -0.22 -12.46
N SER A 71 16.98 -0.68 -13.48
CA SER A 71 17.46 -2.07 -13.53
C SER A 71 18.57 -2.30 -12.52
N ALA A 72 18.41 -3.31 -11.66
CA ALA A 72 19.39 -3.65 -10.61
C ALA A 72 20.80 -3.98 -11.16
N LYS A 73 20.87 -4.36 -12.44
CA LYS A 73 22.11 -4.74 -13.15
C LYS A 73 22.86 -3.55 -13.77
N LYS A 74 22.19 -2.44 -14.11
CA LYS A 74 22.79 -1.32 -14.86
C LYS A 74 23.10 -0.10 -13.98
N ASP A 75 22.27 0.21 -13.00
CA ASP A 75 22.24 1.56 -12.41
C ASP A 75 22.65 1.63 -10.93
N LYS A 76 23.34 0.62 -10.39
CA LYS A 76 23.72 0.59 -8.96
C LYS A 76 24.71 1.71 -8.54
N LYS A 77 25.46 2.30 -9.49
CA LYS A 77 26.57 3.22 -9.21
C LYS A 77 26.19 4.71 -9.22
N GLY A 78 24.96 5.08 -9.61
CA GLY A 78 24.59 6.48 -9.83
C GLY A 78 23.40 7.01 -9.02
N CYS A 79 22.81 6.21 -8.12
CA CYS A 79 21.60 6.62 -7.41
C CYS A 79 21.49 6.03 -5.99
N GLN A 80 20.78 6.75 -5.11
CA GLN A 80 20.53 6.27 -3.76
C GLN A 80 19.41 5.22 -3.80
N GLN A 81 19.78 3.96 -3.57
CA GLN A 81 18.82 2.86 -3.56
C GLN A 81 17.92 2.93 -2.32
N LEU A 82 16.60 2.95 -2.53
CA LEU A 82 15.61 2.81 -1.47
C LEU A 82 15.15 1.35 -1.37
N LYS A 83 15.71 0.58 -0.44
CA LYS A 83 15.41 -0.86 -0.28
C LYS A 83 13.93 -1.13 0.00
N ASN A 84 13.32 -0.37 0.90
CA ASN A 84 11.91 -0.51 1.30
C ASN A 84 10.95 -0.27 0.11
N ALA A 85 11.32 0.64 -0.79
CA ALA A 85 10.54 0.91 -2.00
C ALA A 85 10.96 0.03 -3.19
N SER A 86 12.11 -0.64 -3.17
CA SER A 86 12.56 -1.47 -4.31
C SER A 86 11.63 -2.66 -4.56
N HIS A 87 10.97 -3.18 -3.53
CA HIS A 87 9.96 -4.24 -3.65
C HIS A 87 8.76 -3.81 -4.51
N SER A 88 8.54 -2.50 -4.68
CA SER A 88 7.54 -1.95 -5.59
C SER A 88 7.91 -2.12 -7.06
N CYS A 89 9.18 -1.98 -7.40
CA CYS A 89 9.64 -1.88 -8.78
C CYS A 89 9.50 -3.18 -9.59
N GLY A 90 9.26 -4.31 -8.93
CA GLY A 90 9.12 -5.63 -9.54
C GLY A 90 10.45 -6.38 -9.64
N LYS A 91 10.43 -7.57 -10.26
CA LYS A 91 11.61 -8.43 -10.37
C LYS A 91 12.76 -7.70 -11.10
N ASN A 92 13.98 -7.82 -10.56
CA ASN A 92 15.22 -7.26 -11.10
C ASN A 92 15.27 -5.73 -11.25
N LYS A 93 14.39 -5.00 -10.54
CA LYS A 93 14.39 -3.53 -10.51
C LYS A 93 14.56 -3.03 -9.08
N ILE A 94 15.31 -1.95 -8.93
CA ILE A 94 15.49 -1.25 -7.65
C ILE A 94 14.86 0.13 -7.72
N CYS A 95 14.41 0.62 -6.57
CA CYS A 95 13.97 2.00 -6.47
C CYS A 95 15.17 2.90 -6.25
N CYS A 96 15.37 3.87 -7.13
CA CYS A 96 16.46 4.83 -7.05
C CYS A 96 15.93 6.26 -6.91
N ILE A 97 16.51 7.00 -5.97
CA ILE A 97 16.18 8.40 -5.67
C ILE A 97 17.44 9.23 -5.87
N GLY A 98 17.28 10.44 -6.42
CA GLY A 98 18.40 11.28 -6.85
C GLY A 98 18.75 11.05 -8.32
N ASN A 99 19.32 12.09 -8.97
CA ASN A 99 19.55 12.19 -10.41
C ASN A 99 20.13 10.88 -11.01
N ALA A 100 19.25 10.09 -11.63
CA ALA A 100 19.67 9.16 -12.67
C ALA A 100 20.08 10.01 -13.88
N LYS A 101 21.30 10.57 -13.85
CA LYS A 101 21.91 11.27 -14.98
C LYS A 101 23.39 10.94 -15.06
N LEU A 102 23.69 9.93 -15.87
CA LEU A 102 24.78 9.83 -16.82
C LEU A 102 24.18 8.87 -17.85
N GLU A 103 23.59 9.32 -18.94
CA GLU A 103 24.17 10.11 -20.03
C GLU A 103 23.12 11.06 -20.66
#